data_AF-A0A640XQF4-F1
#
_entry.id   AF-A0A640XQF4-F1
#
_cell.length_a   1.000
_cell.length_b   1.000
_cell.length_c   1.000
_cell.angle_alpha   90.00
_cell.angle_beta   90.00
_cell.angle_gamma   90.00
#
_symmetry.space_group_name_H-M   'P 1'
#
loop_
_entity.id
_entity.type
_entity.pdbx_description
1 polymer ?
#
loop_
_entity_poly.entity_id
_entity_poly.type
_entity_poly.pdbx_seq_one_letter_code
_entity_poly.pdbx_strand_id
1 'polypeptide(L)' 'MRTIQMTLDDELVATVDKIVKKLKTTRSAFARKALRDAIRQVNVNMLEKRHKKGYERYPVVKTEFDVWESEQEWGDS' A
#
# COMPACT_ATOMS: atom_id res chain seq x y z
N MET A 1 17.92 9.04 15.63
CA MET A 1 18.03 8.37 14.31
C MET A 1 19.13 7.32 14.41
N ARG A 2 18.96 6.13 13.80
CA ARG A 2 20.02 5.10 13.75
C ARG A 2 20.54 5.00 12.32
N THR A 3 21.85 4.93 12.16
CA THR A 3 22.49 4.72 10.86
C THR A 3 22.62 3.22 10.62
N ILE A 4 22.20 2.79 9.44
CA ILE A 4 22.32 1.39 8.99
C ILE A 4 23.17 1.37 7.72
N GLN A 5 24.05 0.38 7.61
CA GLN A 5 24.71 0.06 6.35
C GLN A 5 23.90 -1.02 5.65
N MET A 6 23.71 -0.89 4.34
CA MET A 6 23.03 -1.85 3.50
C MET A 6 23.76 -1.96 2.16
N THR A 7 23.82 -3.16 1.61
CA THR A 7 24.38 -3.40 0.28
C THR A 7 23.24 -3.39 -0.72
N LEU A 8 23.42 -2.64 -1.81
CA LEU A 8 22.47 -2.54 -2.91
C LEU A 8 23.23 -2.78 -4.22
N ASP A 9 22.52 -3.25 -5.22
CA ASP A 9 23.08 -3.42 -6.56
C ASP A 9 23.50 -2.08 -7.16
N ASP A 10 24.60 -2.07 -7.91
CA ASP A 10 25.19 -0.86 -8.48
C ASP A 10 24.25 -0.16 -9.47
N GLU A 11 23.46 -0.92 -10.24
CA GLU A 11 22.48 -0.35 -11.18
C GLU A 11 21.35 0.36 -10.43
N LEU A 12 20.92 -0.22 -9.30
CA LEU A 12 19.90 0.37 -8.45
C LEU A 12 20.41 1.68 -7.84
N VAL A 13 21.64 1.69 -7.32
CA VAL A 13 22.25 2.91 -6.75
C VAL A 13 22.37 4.01 -7.82
N ALA A 14 22.82 3.67 -9.03
CA ALA A 14 22.93 4.61 -10.14
C ALA A 14 21.56 5.18 -10.57
N THR A 15 20.51 4.36 -10.50
CA THR A 15 19.14 4.79 -10.81
C THR A 15 18.59 5.72 -9.73
N VAL A 16 18.79 5.36 -8.45
CA VAL A 16 18.43 6.21 -7.31
C VAL A 16 19.11 7.56 -7.42
N ASP A 17 20.39 7.61 -7.82
CA ASP A 17 21.14 8.86 -7.98
C ASP A 17 20.52 9.82 -8.99
N LYS A 18 20.10 9.30 -10.15
CA LYS A 18 19.43 10.11 -11.18
C LYS A 18 18.12 10.67 -10.64
N ILE A 19 17.36 9.86 -9.91
CA ILE A 19 16.05 10.23 -9.35
C ILE A 19 16.21 11.29 -8.27
N VAL A 20 17.13 11.09 -7.31
CA VAL A 20 17.29 12.03 -6.20
C VAL A 20 17.80 13.39 -6.67
N LYS A 21 18.65 13.43 -7.72
CA LYS A 21 19.04 14.68 -8.39
C LYS A 21 17.83 15.38 -9.01
N LYS A 22 16.99 14.66 -9.76
CA LYS A 22 15.78 15.22 -10.39
C LYS A 22 14.78 15.75 -9.37
N LEU A 23 14.61 15.03 -8.26
CA LEU A 23 13.68 15.39 -7.18
C LEU A 23 14.28 16.34 -6.13
N LYS A 24 15.54 16.78 -6.31
CA LYS A 24 16.27 17.65 -5.36
C LYS A 24 16.21 17.12 -3.92
N THR A 25 16.44 15.82 -3.76
CA THR A 25 16.44 15.14 -2.45
C THR A 25 17.75 14.37 -2.24
N THR A 26 17.89 13.72 -1.08
CA THR A 26 19.07 12.90 -0.75
C THR A 26 18.74 11.42 -0.87
N ARG A 27 19.76 10.57 -1.10
CA ARG A 27 19.62 9.10 -1.10
C ARG A 27 18.93 8.58 0.16
N SER A 28 19.32 9.10 1.33
CA SER A 28 18.79 8.67 2.62
C SER A 28 17.33 9.10 2.84
N ALA A 29 16.94 10.28 2.35
CA ALA A 29 15.56 10.73 2.37
C ALA A 29 14.68 9.88 1.44
N PHE A 30 15.17 9.63 0.22
CA PHE A 30 14.49 8.79 -0.76
C PHE A 30 14.31 7.35 -0.25
N ALA A 31 15.39 6.70 0.21
CA ALA A 31 15.36 5.35 0.75
C ALA A 31 14.40 5.24 1.95
N ARG A 32 14.41 6.24 2.86
CA ARG A 32 13.49 6.26 3.99
C ARG A 32 12.03 6.36 3.55
N LYS A 33 11.74 7.16 2.53
CA LYS A 33 10.38 7.26 1.97
C LYS A 33 9.98 5.92 1.34
N ALA A 34 10.82 5.36 0.47
CA ALA A 34 10.55 4.08 -0.19
C ALA A 34 10.31 2.94 0.82
N LEU A 35 11.11 2.85 1.88
CA LEU A 35 10.92 1.85 2.94
C LEU A 35 9.59 2.03 3.69
N ARG A 36 9.19 3.27 3.99
CA ARG A 36 7.88 3.53 4.62
C ARG A 36 6.73 3.14 3.70
N ASP A 37 6.82 3.49 2.43
CA ASP A 37 5.79 3.16 1.44
C ASP A 37 5.68 1.64 1.27
N ALA A 38 6.81 0.93 1.21
CA ALA A 38 6.84 -0.54 1.14
C ALA A 38 6.22 -1.20 2.38
N ILE A 39 6.53 -0.74 3.59
CA ILE A 39 5.91 -1.25 4.83
C ILE A 39 4.40 -1.04 4.80
N ARG A 40 3.96 0.14 4.35
CA ARG A 40 2.53 0.46 4.23
C ARG A 40 1.84 -0.49 3.25
N GLN A 41 2.45 -0.75 2.10
CA GLN A 41 1.93 -1.67 1.10
C GLN A 41 1.82 -3.10 1.64
N VAL A 42 2.84 -3.57 2.37
CA VAL A 42 2.80 -4.90 3.00
C VAL A 42 1.63 -5.02 3.98
N ASN A 43 1.39 -3.99 4.80
CA ASN A 43 0.29 -3.98 5.74
C ASN A 43 -1.08 -3.99 5.04
N VAL A 44 -1.26 -3.18 3.99
CA VAL A 44 -2.49 -3.16 3.18
C VAL A 44 -2.73 -4.53 2.57
N ASN A 45 -1.73 -5.11 1.91
CA ASN A 45 -1.84 -6.43 1.28
C ASN A 45 -2.18 -7.53 2.30
N MET A 46 -1.68 -7.42 3.54
CA MET A 46 -2.00 -8.37 4.61
C MET A 46 -3.46 -8.26 5.05
N LEU A 47 -3.97 -7.03 5.19
CA LEU A 47 -5.38 -6.78 5.51
C LEU A 47 -6.31 -7.27 4.40
N GLU A 48 -5.99 -6.99 3.15
CA GLU A 48 -6.74 -7.48 1.98
C GLU A 48 -6.79 -9.01 1.93
N LYS A 49 -5.64 -9.68 2.15
CA LYS A 49 -5.59 -11.14 2.24
C LYS A 49 -6.48 -11.67 3.37
N ARG A 50 -6.55 -10.96 4.50
CA ARG A 50 -7.43 -11.35 5.61
C ARG A 50 -8.89 -11.16 5.26
N HIS A 51 -9.25 -10.05 4.61
CA HIS A 51 -10.62 -9.80 4.15
C HIS A 51 -11.04 -10.86 3.13
N LYS A 52 -10.22 -11.15 2.13
CA LYS A 52 -10.48 -12.20 1.14
C LYS A 52 -10.74 -13.55 1.80
N LYS A 53 -9.88 -13.97 2.73
CA LYS A 53 -10.08 -15.20 3.50
C LYS A 53 -11.35 -15.18 4.36
N GLY A 54 -11.75 -14.00 4.85
CA GLY A 54 -13.00 -13.81 5.58
C GLY A 54 -14.21 -14.09 4.69
N TYR A 55 -14.28 -13.44 3.54
CA TYR A 55 -15.36 -13.62 2.55
C TYR A 55 -15.39 -15.04 1.96
N GLU A 56 -14.24 -15.69 1.78
CA GLU A 56 -14.19 -17.10 1.36
C GLU A 56 -14.74 -18.06 2.42
N ARG A 57 -14.51 -17.77 3.71
CA ARG A 57 -14.96 -18.63 4.83
C ARG A 57 -16.40 -18.38 5.23
N TYR A 58 -16.86 -17.14 5.13
CA TYR A 58 -18.21 -16.71 5.45
C TYR A 58 -18.74 -15.99 4.21
N PRO A 59 -19.23 -16.76 3.22
CA PRO A 59 -19.84 -16.16 2.05
C PRO A 59 -21.07 -15.37 2.47
N VAL A 60 -21.27 -14.24 1.81
CA VAL A 60 -22.39 -13.34 2.06
C VAL A 60 -23.70 -14.10 1.96
N VAL A 61 -24.50 -14.03 3.02
CA VAL A 61 -25.85 -14.60 3.00
C VAL A 61 -26.79 -13.63 2.29
N LYS A 62 -27.77 -14.15 1.54
CA LYS A 62 -28.66 -13.34 0.68
C LYS A 62 -29.31 -12.15 1.38
N THR A 63 -29.51 -12.21 2.69
CA THR A 63 -30.18 -11.18 3.49
C THR A 63 -29.25 -10.27 4.28
N GLU A 64 -27.92 -10.41 4.11
CA GLU A 64 -26.93 -9.70 4.91
C GLU A 64 -26.85 -8.20 4.58
N PHE A 65 -27.24 -7.82 3.36
CA PHE A 65 -27.23 -6.43 2.89
C PHE A 65 -28.61 -5.87 2.52
N ASP A 66 -29.69 -6.66 2.63
CA ASP A 66 -31.05 -6.28 2.26
C ASP A 66 -31.55 -4.99 2.96
N VAL A 67 -31.05 -4.71 4.17
CA VAL A 67 -31.41 -3.51 4.94
C VAL A 67 -30.77 -2.25 4.37
N TRP A 68 -29.58 -2.37 3.77
CA TRP A 68 -28.83 -1.24 3.22
C TRP A 68 -29.25 -0.90 1.78
N GLU A 69 -29.79 -1.88 1.03
CA GLU A 69 -30.32 -1.66 -0.32
C GLU A 69 -31.54 -0.71 -0.31
N SER A 70 -32.39 -0.78 0.71
CA SER A 70 -33.54 0.13 0.85
C SER A 70 -33.17 1.57 1.20
N GLU A 71 -31.92 1.84 1.59
CA GLU A 71 -31.43 3.18 1.94
C GLU A 71 -30.64 3.85 0.80
N GLN A 72 -30.46 3.19 -0.35
CA GLN A 72 -29.76 3.76 -1.50
C GLN A 72 -30.66 4.67 -2.36
N GLU A 73 -30.90 5.90 -1.91
CA GLU A 73 -31.38 6.99 -2.78
C GLU A 73 -30.19 7.72 -3.42
N TRP A 74 -29.59 7.12 -4.46
CA TRP A 74 -28.75 7.88 -5.39
C TRP A 74 -29.70 8.61 -6.32
N GLY A 75 -30.05 9.86 -5.99
CA GLY A 75 -31.02 10.68 -6.73
C GLY A 75 -30.85 10.62 -8.26
N ASP A 76 -31.95 10.87 -8.98
CA ASP A 76 -32.05 10.67 -10.42
C ASP A 76 -30.86 11.26 -11.21
N SER A 77 -30.39 10.46 -12.18
CA SER A 77 -29.21 10.70 -13.03
C SER A 77 -29.24 12.00 -13.84
#